data_AF-I3UZI6-F1
#
_entry.id   AF-I3UZI6-F1
#
_cell.length_a   1.000
_cell.length_b   1.000
_cell.length_c   1.000
_cell.angle_alpha   90.00
_cell.angle_beta   90.00
_cell.angle_gamma   90.00
#
_symmetry.space_group_name_H-M   'P 1'
#
loop_
_entity.id
_entity.type
_entity.pdbx_description
1 polymer ?
#
loop_
_entity_poly.entity_id
_entity_poly.type
_entity_poly.pdbx_seq_one_letter_code
_entity_poly.pdbx_strand_id
1 'polypeptide(L)'
;MLYMMLPLDRHFDSGFGAVADSFRDAADALEDSRENTSTFNAHLPVSFLYRHAIELYLKSAIIIFHRKLNIPYGTIPASGEPQILDGAKWKPMYNVHGLLPLYRHFCSLFEDHAEYLSNHTNTDWSFPVELGQWVSEIEATDSSSTFFRYPVTKDKVKDKEKSVIREDSYDALLSRMEQHQKPTKTLLMLDQNDNVVETFSHDDTRAKEIIGTLKQVAELFSNCHAALVGELTGGT
;
A
#
# COMPACT_ATOMS: atom_id res chain seq x y z
N MET A 1 -5.75 9.96 23.36
CA MET A 1 -6.32 11.28 22.99
C MET A 1 -5.25 12.38 22.88
N LEU A 2 -4.18 12.34 23.68
CA LEU A 2 -3.08 13.32 23.59
C LEU A 2 -2.33 13.26 22.25
N TYR A 3 -2.07 12.05 21.72
CA TYR A 3 -1.43 11.82 20.41
C TYR A 3 -1.99 12.72 19.30
N MET A 4 -3.32 12.76 19.11
CA MET A 4 -3.95 13.53 18.03
C MET A 4 -3.79 15.06 18.16
N MET A 5 -3.42 15.56 19.33
CA MET A 5 -3.28 16.99 19.62
C MET A 5 -1.83 17.46 19.69
N LEU A 6 -0.88 16.53 19.61
CA LEU A 6 0.54 16.86 19.53
C LEU A 6 0.91 17.27 18.10
N PRO A 7 1.91 18.13 17.91
CA PRO A 7 2.51 18.29 16.60
C PRO A 7 3.26 17.01 16.21
N LEU A 8 3.32 16.73 14.89
CA LEU A 8 3.82 15.46 14.35
C LEU A 8 5.24 15.09 14.85
N ASP A 9 6.12 16.09 15.01
CA ASP A 9 7.49 15.91 15.49
C ASP A 9 7.57 15.45 16.95
N ARG A 10 6.48 15.62 17.71
CA ARG A 10 6.37 15.20 19.12
C ARG A 10 5.65 13.88 19.32
N HIS A 11 5.11 13.28 18.25
CA HIS A 11 4.53 11.94 18.35
C HIS A 11 5.63 10.92 18.62
N PHE A 12 5.31 9.87 19.38
CA PHE A 12 6.27 8.82 19.70
C PHE A 12 6.88 8.14 18.48
N ASP A 13 6.18 8.14 17.34
CA ASP A 13 6.61 7.60 16.06
C ASP A 13 7.12 8.66 15.07
N SER A 14 7.34 9.90 15.51
CA SER A 14 7.69 11.07 14.67
C SER A 14 6.63 11.42 13.62
N GLY A 15 5.36 11.08 13.88
CA GLY A 15 4.22 11.48 13.08
C GLY A 15 3.96 10.60 11.86
N PHE A 16 4.74 9.52 11.67
CA PHE A 16 4.57 8.60 10.56
C PHE A 16 3.16 8.00 10.50
N GLY A 17 2.64 7.52 11.63
CA GLY A 17 1.32 6.90 11.71
C GLY A 17 0.19 7.89 11.49
N ALA A 18 0.25 9.07 12.10
CA ALA A 18 -0.76 10.11 11.87
C ALA A 18 -0.83 10.59 10.39
N VAL A 19 0.33 10.67 9.72
CA VAL A 19 0.38 10.95 8.28
C VAL A 19 -0.15 9.76 7.48
N ALA A 20 0.13 8.52 7.90
CA ALA A 20 -0.43 7.31 7.29
C ALA A 20 -1.96 7.26 7.37
N ASP A 21 -2.54 7.61 8.53
CA ASP A 21 -3.99 7.75 8.72
C ASP A 21 -4.55 8.75 7.70
N SER A 22 -3.90 9.93 7.57
CA SER A 22 -4.32 10.95 6.60
C SER A 22 -4.30 10.45 5.15
N PHE A 23 -3.28 9.67 4.76
CA PHE A 23 -3.20 9.08 3.42
C PHE A 23 -4.28 8.00 3.19
N ARG A 24 -4.53 7.14 4.18
CA ARG A 24 -5.58 6.12 4.11
C ARG A 24 -6.95 6.79 4.01
N ASP A 25 -7.25 7.75 4.87
CA ASP A 25 -8.56 8.43 4.91
C ASP A 25 -8.82 9.19 3.60
N ALA A 26 -7.78 9.78 3.00
CA ALA A 26 -7.89 10.37 1.66
C ALA A 26 -8.16 9.33 0.56
N ALA A 27 -7.55 8.13 0.67
CA ALA A 27 -7.81 7.04 -0.26
C ALA A 27 -9.25 6.51 -0.13
N ASP A 28 -9.74 6.34 1.09
CA ASP A 28 -11.12 5.94 1.37
C ASP A 28 -12.12 6.96 0.80
N ALA A 29 -11.91 8.25 1.06
CA ALA A 29 -12.77 9.31 0.53
C ALA A 29 -12.81 9.33 -1.01
N LEU A 30 -11.66 9.10 -1.66
CA LEU A 30 -11.60 9.02 -3.12
C LEU A 30 -12.30 7.77 -3.66
N GLU A 31 -12.08 6.61 -3.04
CA GLU A 31 -12.70 5.35 -3.47
C GLU A 31 -14.23 5.38 -3.28
N ASP A 32 -14.72 5.93 -2.16
CA ASP A 32 -16.15 6.09 -1.90
C ASP A 32 -16.82 7.04 -2.90
N SER A 33 -16.09 8.05 -3.38
CA SER A 33 -16.58 8.97 -4.41
C SER A 33 -16.56 8.41 -5.84
N ARG A 34 -15.95 7.24 -6.05
CA ARG A 34 -15.66 6.68 -7.38
C ARG A 34 -16.91 6.30 -8.17
N GLU A 35 -17.99 5.91 -7.49
CA GLU A 35 -19.28 5.62 -8.17
C GLU A 35 -19.89 6.86 -8.83
N ASN A 36 -19.57 8.05 -8.31
CA ASN A 36 -20.10 9.33 -8.76
C ASN A 36 -19.14 10.09 -9.69
N THR A 37 -17.92 9.58 -9.91
CA THR A 37 -16.88 10.24 -10.70
C THR A 37 -16.38 9.32 -11.81
N SER A 38 -16.76 9.62 -13.05
CA SER A 38 -16.32 8.84 -14.23
C SER A 38 -14.94 9.32 -14.70
N THR A 39 -13.89 8.88 -14.01
CA THR A 39 -12.50 9.12 -14.40
C THR A 39 -11.81 7.82 -14.77
N PHE A 40 -11.30 7.73 -16.01
CA PHE A 40 -10.44 6.62 -16.40
C PHE A 40 -9.19 6.60 -15.53
N ASN A 41 -8.76 5.39 -15.14
CA ASN A 41 -7.58 5.18 -14.31
C ASN A 41 -7.62 5.83 -12.91
N ALA A 42 -8.80 6.15 -12.37
CA ALA A 42 -8.98 6.66 -11.00
C ALA A 42 -8.38 5.72 -9.93
N HIS A 43 -8.17 4.46 -10.27
CA HIS A 43 -7.53 3.49 -9.39
C HIS A 43 -6.06 3.81 -9.07
N LEU A 44 -5.33 4.51 -9.95
CA LEU A 44 -3.92 4.83 -9.76
C LEU A 44 -3.68 5.72 -8.53
N PRO A 45 -4.31 6.91 -8.39
CA PRO A 45 -4.12 7.74 -7.19
C PRO A 45 -4.60 7.04 -5.92
N VAL A 46 -5.74 6.34 -5.95
CA VAL A 46 -6.24 5.57 -4.78
C VAL A 46 -5.22 4.52 -4.34
N SER A 47 -4.68 3.75 -5.30
CA SER A 47 -3.67 2.72 -5.04
C SER A 47 -2.39 3.33 -4.46
N PHE A 48 -1.95 4.47 -4.99
CA PHE A 48 -0.78 5.18 -4.47
C PHE A 48 -0.98 5.57 -3.00
N LEU A 49 -2.13 6.16 -2.66
CA LEU A 49 -2.40 6.65 -1.30
C LEU A 49 -2.42 5.51 -0.29
N TYR A 50 -3.15 4.41 -0.56
CA TYR A 50 -3.11 3.23 0.33
C TYR A 50 -1.72 2.63 0.42
N ARG A 51 -1.01 2.46 -0.70
CA ARG A 51 0.35 1.91 -0.70
C ARG A 51 1.31 2.76 0.14
N HIS A 52 1.16 4.07 0.08
CA HIS A 52 1.99 4.98 0.87
C HIS A 52 1.58 4.97 2.35
N ALA A 53 0.30 4.86 2.68
CA ALA A 53 -0.16 4.66 4.05
C ALA A 53 0.46 3.39 4.66
N ILE A 54 0.45 2.26 3.94
CA ILE A 54 1.08 1.00 4.39
C ILE A 54 2.57 1.18 4.70
N GLU A 55 3.31 1.86 3.83
CA GLU A 55 4.73 2.18 4.08
C GLU A 55 4.92 2.95 5.39
N LEU A 56 4.09 3.98 5.61
CA LEU A 56 4.20 4.84 6.77
C LEU A 56 3.78 4.14 8.06
N TYR A 57 2.75 3.28 8.05
CA TYR A 57 2.40 2.45 9.20
C TYR A 57 3.51 1.48 9.58
N LEU A 58 4.12 0.79 8.60
CA LEU A 58 5.26 -0.10 8.86
C LEU A 58 6.43 0.67 9.49
N LYS A 59 6.75 1.86 8.96
CA LYS A 59 7.78 2.73 9.52
C LYS A 59 7.44 3.19 10.94
N SER A 60 6.20 3.59 11.17
CA SER A 60 5.70 3.97 12.49
C SER A 60 5.88 2.85 13.51
N ALA A 61 5.40 1.64 13.20
CA ALA A 61 5.53 0.48 14.07
C ALA A 61 7.00 0.19 14.43
N ILE A 62 7.90 0.19 13.43
CA ILE A 62 9.33 -0.02 13.65
C ILE A 62 9.91 1.05 14.60
N ILE A 63 9.57 2.32 14.41
CA ILE A 63 10.01 3.39 15.31
C ILE A 63 9.49 3.17 16.73
N ILE A 64 8.20 2.81 16.88
CA ILE A 64 7.57 2.55 18.19
C ILE A 64 8.32 1.44 18.92
N PHE A 65 8.57 0.30 18.29
CA PHE A 65 9.30 -0.81 18.91
C PHE A 65 10.70 -0.39 19.37
N HIS A 66 11.47 0.20 18.45
CA HIS A 66 12.84 0.60 18.76
C HIS A 66 12.89 1.59 19.93
N ARG A 67 12.04 2.62 19.94
CA ARG A 67 12.01 3.61 21.02
C ARG A 67 11.47 3.02 22.33
N LYS A 68 10.39 2.24 22.28
CA LYS A 68 9.75 1.69 23.48
C LYS A 68 10.63 0.68 24.20
N LEU A 69 11.27 -0.20 23.44
CA LEU A 69 12.10 -1.29 23.96
C LEU A 69 13.59 -0.92 24.01
N ASN A 70 13.92 0.34 23.67
CA ASN A 70 15.29 0.87 23.65
C ASN A 70 16.24 0.01 22.78
N ILE A 71 15.76 -0.43 21.62
CA ILE A 71 16.52 -1.25 20.67
C ILE A 71 17.36 -0.33 19.77
N PRO A 72 18.69 -0.49 19.71
CA PRO A 72 19.52 0.31 18.81
C PRO A 72 19.31 -0.08 17.34
N TYR A 73 19.46 0.89 16.45
CA TYR A 73 19.57 0.70 15.00
C TYR A 73 21.03 0.38 14.64
N GLY A 74 21.50 -0.82 14.98
CA GLY A 74 22.90 -1.19 14.85
C GLY A 74 23.78 -0.40 15.80
N THR A 75 24.57 0.55 15.28
CA THR A 75 25.41 1.44 16.11
C THR A 75 24.72 2.73 16.54
N ILE A 76 23.56 3.03 15.96
CA ILE A 76 22.78 4.23 16.29
C ILE A 76 21.82 3.89 17.44
N PRO A 77 21.72 4.72 18.49
CA PRO A 77 20.80 4.46 19.61
C PRO A 77 19.33 4.52 19.15
N ALA A 78 18.42 3.93 19.95
CA ALA A 78 16.97 3.94 19.70
C ALA A 78 16.36 5.34 19.54
N SER A 79 16.96 6.34 20.21
CA SER A 79 16.56 7.75 20.13
C SER A 79 17.18 8.50 18.95
N GLY A 80 18.06 7.85 18.18
CA GLY A 80 18.75 8.42 17.03
C GLY A 80 17.88 8.43 15.76
N GLU A 81 18.55 8.65 14.63
CA GLU A 81 17.89 8.61 13.31
C GLU A 81 17.38 7.19 12.99
N PRO A 82 16.07 7.00 12.70
CA PRO A 82 15.53 5.68 12.40
C PRO A 82 16.19 5.03 11.19
N GLN A 83 16.55 3.75 11.33
CA GLN A 83 17.11 2.96 10.25
C GLN A 83 16.37 1.63 10.07
N ILE A 84 16.52 1.07 8.88
CA ILE A 84 15.98 -0.24 8.52
C ILE A 84 17.14 -1.17 8.21
N LEU A 85 17.09 -2.37 8.77
CA LEU A 85 17.98 -3.46 8.39
C LEU A 85 17.47 -4.07 7.09
N ASP A 86 18.17 -3.83 5.98
CA ASP A 86 17.87 -4.41 4.67
C ASP A 86 19.01 -5.36 4.26
N GLY A 87 18.77 -6.66 4.47
CA GLY A 87 19.82 -7.67 4.40
C GLY A 87 20.82 -7.48 5.54
N ALA A 88 22.10 -7.26 5.21
CA ALA A 88 23.16 -7.05 6.19
C ALA A 88 23.51 -5.57 6.43
N LYS A 89 22.73 -4.63 5.88
CA LYS A 89 23.05 -3.20 5.90
C LYS A 89 21.93 -2.40 6.54
N TRP A 90 22.30 -1.56 7.50
CA TRP A 90 21.43 -0.51 8.01
C TRP A 90 21.36 0.65 7.03
N LYS A 91 20.15 1.11 6.74
CA LYS A 91 19.87 2.22 5.83
C LYS A 91 18.96 3.23 6.53
N PRO A 92 19.17 4.55 6.34
CA PRO A 92 18.24 5.54 6.83
C PRO A 92 16.82 5.24 6.32
N MET A 93 15.86 5.20 7.23
CA MET A 93 14.49 4.73 6.96
C MET A 93 13.79 5.55 5.86
N TYR A 94 14.10 6.84 5.75
CA TYR A 94 13.54 7.72 4.72
C TYR A 94 13.98 7.34 3.29
N ASN A 95 15.07 6.58 3.12
CA ASN A 95 15.53 6.09 1.82
C ASN A 95 14.96 4.72 1.44
N VAL A 96 14.23 4.06 2.35
CA VAL A 96 13.66 2.74 2.12
C VAL A 96 12.17 2.89 1.85
N HIS A 97 11.78 2.65 0.60
CA HIS A 97 10.37 2.74 0.18
C HIS A 97 9.74 1.37 -0.05
N GLY A 98 10.53 0.33 -0.36
CA GLY A 98 10.00 -1.03 -0.56
C GLY A 98 9.27 -1.54 0.68
N LEU A 99 8.09 -2.12 0.50
CA LEU A 99 7.28 -2.65 1.58
C LEU A 99 7.90 -3.93 2.14
N LEU A 100 8.51 -4.77 1.30
CA LEU A 100 9.01 -6.07 1.74
C LEU A 100 10.16 -5.98 2.76
N PRO A 101 11.19 -5.11 2.60
CA PRO A 101 12.19 -4.89 3.65
C PRO A 101 11.58 -4.36 4.95
N LEU A 102 10.62 -3.43 4.86
CA LEU A 102 9.93 -2.87 6.02
C LEU A 102 9.11 -3.94 6.75
N TYR A 103 8.34 -4.73 6.01
CA TYR A 103 7.50 -5.80 6.53
C TYR A 103 8.32 -6.90 7.20
N ARG A 104 9.45 -7.30 6.62
CA ARG A 104 10.34 -8.28 7.25
C ARG A 104 10.89 -7.79 8.58
N HIS A 105 11.33 -6.53 8.64
CA HIS A 105 11.82 -5.94 9.89
C HIS A 105 10.70 -5.78 10.92
N PHE A 106 9.50 -5.41 10.47
CA PHE A 106 8.30 -5.41 11.30
C PHE A 106 8.03 -6.80 11.90
N CYS A 107 7.98 -7.86 11.09
CA CYS A 107 7.75 -9.21 11.59
C CYS A 107 8.82 -9.65 12.60
N SER A 108 10.10 -9.39 12.31
CA SER A 108 11.17 -9.77 13.24
C SER A 108 11.02 -9.08 14.60
N LEU A 109 10.59 -7.82 14.64
CA LEU A 109 10.34 -7.13 15.91
C LEU A 109 9.19 -7.75 16.72
N PHE A 110 8.12 -8.19 16.04
CA PHE A 110 7.03 -8.91 16.70
C PHE A 110 7.46 -10.29 17.20
N GLU A 111 8.23 -11.03 16.39
CA GLU A 111 8.75 -12.36 16.74
C GLU A 111 9.74 -12.29 17.91
N ASP A 112 10.73 -11.40 17.83
CA ASP A 112 11.79 -11.24 18.83
C ASP A 112 11.25 -10.71 20.18
N HIS A 113 10.08 -10.07 20.18
CA HIS A 113 9.47 -9.47 21.37
C HIS A 113 8.08 -10.01 21.72
N ALA A 114 7.72 -11.19 21.20
CA ALA A 114 6.42 -11.81 21.45
C ALA A 114 6.12 -12.02 22.95
N GLU A 115 7.13 -12.43 23.73
CA GLU A 115 7.01 -12.60 25.20
C GLU A 115 6.77 -11.27 25.92
N TYR A 116 7.39 -10.18 25.46
CA TYR A 116 7.15 -8.87 26.05
C TYR A 116 5.70 -8.46 25.80
N LEU A 117 5.24 -8.58 24.55
CA LEU A 117 3.89 -8.23 24.16
C LEU A 117 2.85 -9.02 24.97
N SER A 118 2.97 -10.35 25.05
CA SER A 118 2.01 -11.19 25.77
C SER A 118 1.89 -10.88 27.26
N ASN A 119 2.97 -10.38 27.89
CA ASN A 119 2.99 -10.06 29.32
C ASN A 119 2.61 -8.61 29.65
N HIS A 120 2.64 -7.69 28.69
CA HIS A 120 2.51 -6.25 28.94
C HIS A 120 1.39 -5.57 28.16
N THR A 121 0.67 -6.31 27.32
CA THR A 121 -0.36 -5.78 26.42
C THR A 121 -1.58 -6.70 26.42
N ASN A 122 -2.75 -6.20 25.99
CA ASN A 122 -3.98 -7.00 25.92
C ASN A 122 -4.36 -7.37 24.49
N THR A 123 -3.74 -6.72 23.49
CA THR A 123 -4.00 -6.99 22.08
C THR A 123 -3.52 -8.39 21.69
N ASP A 124 -4.34 -9.08 20.90
CA ASP A 124 -3.89 -10.25 20.15
C ASP A 124 -3.06 -9.79 18.95
N TRP A 125 -1.76 -10.04 19.00
CA TRP A 125 -0.79 -9.64 17.97
C TRP A 125 -0.64 -10.67 16.85
N SER A 126 -1.57 -11.61 16.71
CA SER A 126 -1.63 -12.48 15.55
C SER A 126 -2.09 -11.72 14.30
N PHE A 127 -1.48 -12.07 13.17
CA PHE A 127 -1.83 -11.53 11.86
C PHE A 127 -2.42 -12.64 10.98
N PRO A 128 -3.28 -12.29 10.00
CA PRO A 128 -3.73 -13.24 8.98
C PRO A 128 -2.53 -13.90 8.28
N VAL A 129 -2.63 -15.21 8.03
CA VAL A 129 -1.53 -15.98 7.41
C VAL A 129 -1.23 -15.51 5.98
N GLU A 130 -2.23 -14.90 5.33
CA GLU A 130 -2.16 -14.34 3.98
C GLU A 130 -1.45 -12.97 3.93
N LEU A 131 -1.24 -12.30 5.06
CA LEU A 131 -0.67 -10.94 5.08
C LEU A 131 0.67 -10.86 4.34
N GLY A 132 1.55 -11.84 4.57
CA GLY A 132 2.85 -11.90 3.88
C GLY A 132 2.73 -12.05 2.36
N GLN A 133 1.70 -12.78 1.89
CA GLN A 133 1.40 -12.89 0.46
C GLN A 133 0.90 -11.54 -0.08
N TRP A 134 -0.07 -10.90 0.57
CA TRP A 134 -0.60 -9.61 0.14
C TRP A 134 0.48 -8.53 0.05
N VAL A 135 1.36 -8.43 1.05
CA VAL A 135 2.50 -7.50 1.01
C VAL A 135 3.44 -7.82 -0.18
N SER A 136 3.68 -9.09 -0.45
CA SER A 136 4.52 -9.52 -1.57
C SER A 136 3.91 -9.17 -2.94
N GLU A 137 2.60 -9.30 -3.09
CA GLU A 137 1.86 -8.93 -4.31
C GLU A 137 1.87 -7.41 -4.55
N ILE A 138 1.72 -6.62 -3.48
CA ILE A 138 1.82 -5.15 -3.54
C ILE A 138 3.25 -4.75 -3.92
N GLU A 139 4.27 -5.35 -3.29
CA GLU A 139 5.69 -5.10 -3.61
C GLU A 139 6.00 -5.47 -5.07
N ALA A 140 5.50 -6.61 -5.53
CA ALA A 140 5.68 -7.04 -6.92
C ALA A 140 5.06 -6.03 -7.91
N THR A 141 3.99 -5.35 -7.52
CA THR A 141 3.37 -4.30 -8.33
C THR A 141 4.15 -2.98 -8.25
N ASP A 142 4.51 -2.51 -7.04
CA ASP A 142 5.12 -1.20 -6.81
C ASP A 142 6.23 -1.16 -5.73
N SER A 143 7.35 -1.83 -6.00
CA SER A 143 8.51 -1.92 -5.10
C SER A 143 9.23 -0.58 -4.84
N SER A 144 9.06 0.40 -5.73
CA SER A 144 9.74 1.70 -5.64
C SER A 144 8.80 2.86 -5.34
N SER A 145 7.52 2.57 -5.06
CA SER A 145 6.47 3.57 -4.96
C SER A 145 6.31 4.42 -6.24
N THR A 146 6.75 3.97 -7.41
CA THR A 146 6.69 4.75 -8.66
C THR A 146 5.60 4.29 -9.63
N PHE A 147 5.15 3.04 -9.52
CA PHE A 147 4.21 2.43 -10.45
C PHE A 147 2.91 3.23 -10.54
N PHE A 148 2.28 3.53 -9.42
CA PHE A 148 0.99 4.24 -9.40
C PHE A 148 1.09 5.75 -9.67
N ARG A 149 2.30 6.33 -9.63
CA ARG A 149 2.52 7.78 -9.76
C ARG A 149 2.94 8.22 -11.16
N TYR A 150 3.82 7.44 -11.79
CA TYR A 150 4.44 7.84 -13.05
C TYR A 150 3.82 7.07 -14.22
N PRO A 151 3.49 7.76 -15.34
CA PRO A 151 2.97 7.11 -16.54
C PRO A 151 3.92 6.03 -17.08
N VAL A 152 5.22 6.30 -17.02
CA VAL A 152 6.29 5.41 -17.49
C VAL A 152 7.29 5.23 -16.36
N THR A 153 7.64 3.99 -16.08
CA THR A 153 8.63 3.59 -15.09
C THR A 153 9.80 2.88 -15.77
N LYS A 154 10.67 2.24 -14.98
CA LYS A 154 11.75 1.40 -15.51
C LYS A 154 11.21 0.08 -16.08
N ASP A 155 9.99 -0.32 -15.71
CA ASP A 155 9.36 -1.57 -16.14
C ASP A 155 8.26 -1.29 -17.18
N LYS A 156 8.69 -1.22 -18.44
CA LYS A 156 7.79 -0.96 -19.57
C LYS A 156 6.70 -2.03 -19.75
N VAL A 157 6.94 -3.25 -19.28
CA VAL A 157 5.96 -4.34 -19.40
C VAL A 157 4.82 -4.06 -18.43
N LYS A 158 5.14 -3.76 -17.16
CA LYS A 158 4.15 -3.40 -16.15
C LYS A 158 3.42 -2.10 -16.47
N ASP A 159 4.10 -1.12 -17.09
CA ASP A 159 3.46 0.14 -17.48
C ASP A 159 2.23 -0.06 -18.39
N LYS A 160 2.25 -1.10 -19.26
CA LYS A 160 1.08 -1.46 -20.09
C LYS A 160 -0.11 -1.94 -19.27
N GLU A 161 0.14 -2.46 -18.09
CA GLU A 161 -0.88 -3.07 -17.21
C GLU A 161 -1.60 -2.03 -16.33
N LYS A 162 -1.11 -0.78 -16.30
CA LYS A 162 -1.68 0.33 -15.52
C LYS A 162 -3.01 0.84 -16.06
N SER A 163 -3.19 0.77 -17.38
CA SER A 163 -4.38 1.29 -18.00
C SER A 163 -5.52 0.29 -17.86
N VAL A 164 -6.69 0.78 -17.44
CA VAL A 164 -7.95 0.01 -17.55
C VAL A 164 -8.41 -0.10 -19.00
N ILE A 165 -7.81 0.65 -19.92
CA ILE A 165 -8.03 0.55 -21.36
C ILE A 165 -6.87 -0.25 -21.97
N ARG A 166 -7.18 -1.33 -22.67
CA ARG A 166 -6.18 -2.22 -23.29
C ARG A 166 -6.46 -2.43 -24.77
N GLU A 167 -5.41 -2.62 -25.55
CA GLU A 167 -5.53 -3.14 -26.92
C GLU A 167 -6.19 -4.52 -26.89
N ASP A 168 -7.04 -4.78 -27.87
CA ASP A 168 -7.83 -5.99 -27.99
C ASP A 168 -7.92 -6.44 -29.46
N SER A 169 -8.40 -7.66 -29.68
CA SER A 169 -8.73 -8.16 -31.01
C SER A 169 -10.22 -7.95 -31.27
N TYR A 170 -10.56 -7.40 -32.45
CA TYR A 170 -11.95 -7.23 -32.88
C TYR A 170 -12.73 -8.56 -32.90
N ASP A 171 -12.16 -9.62 -33.47
CA ASP A 171 -12.79 -10.94 -33.53
C ASP A 171 -12.96 -11.56 -32.14
N ALA A 172 -11.95 -11.40 -31.27
CA ALA A 172 -12.03 -11.89 -29.89
C ALA A 172 -13.08 -11.11 -29.08
N LEU A 173 -13.21 -9.81 -29.31
CA LEU A 173 -14.23 -8.97 -28.71
C LEU A 173 -15.63 -9.41 -29.13
N LEU A 174 -15.88 -9.60 -30.43
CA LEU A 174 -17.16 -10.09 -30.93
C LEU A 174 -17.51 -11.45 -30.32
N SER A 175 -16.56 -12.38 -30.31
CA SER A 175 -16.75 -13.71 -29.71
C SER A 175 -17.13 -13.62 -28.23
N ARG A 176 -16.48 -12.71 -27.47
CA ARG A 176 -16.82 -12.47 -26.06
C ARG A 176 -18.20 -11.82 -25.89
N MET A 177 -18.59 -10.91 -26.78
CA MET A 177 -19.92 -10.28 -26.75
C MET A 177 -21.05 -11.28 -27.06
N GLU A 178 -20.79 -12.27 -27.90
CA GLU A 178 -21.74 -13.34 -28.20
C GLU A 178 -21.87 -14.34 -27.04
N GLN A 179 -20.76 -14.61 -26.33
CA GLN A 179 -20.71 -15.61 -25.26
C GLN A 179 -21.05 -15.06 -23.86
N HIS A 180 -20.84 -13.77 -23.60
CA HIS A 180 -20.99 -13.17 -22.27
C HIS A 180 -22.23 -12.27 -22.16
N GLN A 181 -22.90 -12.35 -21.00
CA GLN A 181 -24.02 -11.47 -20.63
C GLN A 181 -23.60 -10.15 -19.97
N LYS A 182 -22.29 -9.86 -19.82
CA LYS A 182 -21.82 -8.63 -19.18
C LYS A 182 -21.62 -7.51 -20.21
N PRO A 183 -22.10 -6.28 -19.94
CA PRO A 183 -21.80 -5.12 -20.78
C PRO A 183 -20.30 -4.87 -20.89
N THR A 184 -19.83 -4.58 -22.11
CA THR A 184 -18.44 -4.20 -22.41
C THR A 184 -18.41 -2.75 -22.86
N LYS A 185 -17.37 -2.01 -22.46
CA LYS A 185 -17.05 -0.68 -23.02
C LYS A 185 -15.86 -0.83 -23.95
N THR A 186 -16.02 -0.36 -25.19
CA THR A 186 -15.04 -0.56 -26.26
C THR A 186 -14.87 0.72 -27.07
N LEU A 187 -13.66 0.98 -27.55
CA LEU A 187 -13.35 1.98 -28.56
C LEU A 187 -12.86 1.26 -29.82
N LEU A 188 -13.50 1.54 -30.96
CA LEU A 188 -13.10 1.03 -32.27
C LEU A 188 -12.61 2.19 -33.12
N MET A 189 -11.43 2.04 -33.72
CA MET A 189 -10.90 2.97 -34.70
C MET A 189 -11.18 2.41 -36.08
N LEU A 190 -11.83 3.21 -36.94
CA LEU A 190 -12.16 2.85 -38.30
C LEU A 190 -11.27 3.60 -39.28
N ASP A 191 -10.91 2.94 -40.38
CA ASP A 191 -10.34 3.62 -41.55
C ASP A 191 -11.43 4.31 -42.40
N GLN A 192 -11.00 4.97 -43.47
CA GLN A 192 -11.88 5.65 -44.43
C GLN A 192 -12.82 4.72 -45.23
N ASN A 193 -12.65 3.40 -45.12
CA ASN A 193 -13.51 2.39 -45.74
C ASN A 193 -14.35 1.63 -44.69
N ASP A 194 -14.50 2.18 -43.48
CA ASP A 194 -15.19 1.57 -42.34
C ASP A 194 -14.59 0.23 -41.85
N ASN A 195 -13.32 -0.06 -42.16
CA ASN A 195 -12.64 -1.22 -41.60
C ASN A 195 -12.10 -0.91 -40.20
N VAL A 196 -12.26 -1.84 -39.26
CA VAL A 196 -11.67 -1.74 -37.92
C VAL A 196 -10.16 -1.91 -38.02
N VAL A 197 -9.39 -0.88 -37.63
CA VAL A 197 -7.92 -0.88 -37.64
C VAL A 197 -7.31 -0.98 -36.24
N GLU A 198 -8.00 -0.49 -35.21
CA GLU A 198 -7.61 -0.66 -33.82
C GLU A 198 -8.84 -0.92 -32.96
N THR A 199 -8.66 -1.72 -31.90
CA THR A 199 -9.71 -2.06 -30.94
C THR A 199 -9.13 -1.92 -29.55
N PHE A 200 -9.86 -1.21 -28.68
CA PHE A 200 -9.51 -1.07 -27.28
C PHE A 200 -10.70 -1.43 -26.40
N SER A 201 -10.48 -2.22 -25.35
CA SER A 201 -11.52 -2.59 -24.39
C SER A 201 -11.20 -2.07 -22.99
N HIS A 202 -12.26 -1.80 -22.24
CA HIS A 202 -12.16 -1.46 -20.83
C HIS A 202 -12.23 -2.72 -19.96
N ASP A 203 -11.16 -2.97 -19.20
CA ASP A 203 -11.07 -4.00 -18.16
C ASP A 203 -10.46 -3.42 -16.89
N ASP A 204 -11.30 -3.28 -15.86
CA ASP A 204 -10.90 -2.77 -14.54
C ASP A 204 -10.75 -3.86 -13.47
N THR A 205 -10.77 -5.15 -13.87
CA THR A 205 -10.75 -6.28 -12.93
C THR A 205 -9.52 -6.25 -12.04
N ARG A 206 -8.33 -6.18 -12.64
CA ARG A 206 -7.06 -6.09 -11.92
C ARG A 206 -6.95 -4.82 -11.06
N ALA A 207 -7.50 -3.71 -11.54
CA ALA A 207 -7.50 -2.44 -10.81
C ALA A 207 -8.37 -2.51 -9.54
N LYS A 208 -9.50 -3.22 -9.59
CA LYS A 208 -10.34 -3.48 -8.42
C LYS A 208 -9.68 -4.44 -7.44
N GLU A 209 -9.06 -5.50 -7.94
CA GLU A 209 -8.33 -6.49 -7.12
C GLU A 209 -7.21 -5.82 -6.33
N ILE A 210 -6.34 -5.04 -6.99
CA ILE A 210 -5.21 -4.38 -6.31
C ILE A 210 -5.68 -3.36 -5.27
N ILE A 211 -6.75 -2.60 -5.54
CA ILE A 211 -7.33 -1.68 -4.55
C ILE A 211 -7.89 -2.45 -3.37
N GLY A 212 -8.60 -3.55 -3.60
CA GLY A 212 -9.13 -4.40 -2.54
C GLY A 212 -8.03 -4.87 -1.59
N THR A 213 -6.95 -5.43 -2.14
CA THR A 213 -5.78 -5.87 -1.36
C THR A 213 -5.12 -4.71 -0.63
N LEU A 214 -4.89 -3.57 -1.30
CA LEU A 214 -4.28 -2.38 -0.70
C LEU A 214 -5.12 -1.81 0.46
N LYS A 215 -6.43 -1.69 0.28
CA LYS A 215 -7.36 -1.21 1.31
C LYS A 215 -7.34 -2.13 2.53
N GLN A 216 -7.46 -3.44 2.31
CA GLN A 216 -7.45 -4.44 3.38
C GLN A 216 -6.16 -4.40 4.19
N VAL A 217 -5.00 -4.33 3.52
CA VAL A 217 -3.70 -4.25 4.19
C VAL A 217 -3.52 -2.92 4.93
N ALA A 218 -3.96 -1.80 4.35
CA ALA A 218 -3.91 -0.49 4.99
C ALA A 218 -4.80 -0.40 6.24
N GLU A 219 -6.01 -0.98 6.19
CA GLU A 219 -6.92 -1.05 7.33
C GLU A 219 -6.32 -1.87 8.47
N LEU A 220 -5.78 -3.05 8.17
CA LEU A 220 -5.10 -3.90 9.13
C LEU A 220 -3.94 -3.17 9.81
N PHE A 221 -3.07 -2.51 9.03
CA PHE A 221 -1.93 -1.78 9.60
C PHE A 221 -2.34 -0.53 10.39
N SER A 222 -3.45 0.13 10.05
CA SER A 222 -3.97 1.20 10.89
C SER A 222 -4.50 0.68 12.24
N ASN A 223 -5.20 -0.45 12.24
CA ASN A 223 -5.66 -1.07 13.49
C ASN A 223 -4.47 -1.51 14.36
N CYS A 224 -3.43 -2.07 13.74
CA CYS A 224 -2.16 -2.38 14.41
C CYS A 224 -1.49 -1.12 14.98
N HIS A 225 -1.40 -0.05 14.20
CA HIS A 225 -0.84 1.24 14.64
C HIS A 225 -1.60 1.80 15.84
N ALA A 226 -2.94 1.81 15.79
CA ALA A 226 -3.77 2.25 16.89
C ALA A 226 -3.51 1.44 18.17
N ALA A 227 -3.38 0.12 18.07
CA ALA A 227 -3.04 -0.75 19.19
C ALA A 227 -1.63 -0.46 19.74
N LEU A 228 -0.63 -0.28 18.87
CA LEU A 228 0.74 0.03 19.28
C LEU A 228 0.83 1.37 20.01
N VAL A 229 0.19 2.42 19.49
CA VAL A 229 0.11 3.72 20.16
C VAL A 229 -0.63 3.59 21.50
N GLY A 230 -1.75 2.88 21.53
CA GLY A 230 -2.54 2.69 22.75
C GLY A 230 -1.77 1.96 23.85
N GLU A 231 -1.20 0.80 23.55
CA GLU A 231 -0.65 -0.11 24.55
C GLU A 231 0.85 0.08 24.80
N LEU A 232 1.63 0.49 23.79
CA LEU A 232 3.08 0.65 23.95
C LEU A 232 3.47 2.09 24.30
N THR A 233 2.79 3.10 23.77
CA THR A 233 3.17 4.50 24.01
C THR A 233 2.31 5.17 25.08
N GLY A 234 1.19 4.57 25.47
CA GLY A 234 0.22 5.20 26.38
C GLY A 234 -0.60 6.31 25.72
N GLY A 235 -0.68 6.30 24.38
CA GLY A 235 -1.43 7.28 23.61
C GLY A 235 -0.72 8.62 23.41
N THR A 236 0.62 8.60 23.36
CA THR A 236 1.51 9.75 23.09
C THR A 236 2.33 9.54 21.83
#